data_AF-A0A9R1AGS5-F1
#
_entry.id   AF-A0A9R1AGS5-F1
#
_cell.length_a   1.000
_cell.length_b   1.000
_cell.length_c   1.000
_cell.angle_alpha   90.00
_cell.angle_beta   90.00
_cell.angle_gamma   90.00
#
_symmetry.space_group_name_H-M   'P 1'
#
loop_
_entity.id
_entity.type
_entity.pdbx_description
1 polymer ?
#
loop_
_entity_poly.entity_id
_entity_poly.type
_entity_poly.pdbx_seq_one_letter_code
_entity_poly.pdbx_strand_id
1 'polypeptide(L)'
;MAASPATGGARSCETPEQTREWMEAIASFLGRHRPLLEAHVVNFFKDRLWEMVDADWMECLRREPVESLLMLPSGCVQDHWPSSLQEFILTARSLVLPREQKSPQSFLPNSRVASIGTVLAQGMNSKKKHEIEALSGIVDAIARSRGAKTVVDVGSGQGYLAQALSFEYQLAVIAIDASSHHASVTNTRAERIKKHYAAKCVEKQQFKVPRTVTCHVLSSDTLAAVTLDACQDDHGEHITETNNCNQSIPQIEQPNPSIPQLVLAGLHACGDLSVNMLRVFVSCEQVQALVSVGCCYNLLSENTDTCPGFPISKAAKSSKLVLGKSIRDLACQRRKMEKPHQGNGPTKF
;
A
#
# COMPACT_ATOMS: atom_id res chain seq x y z
N MET A 1 -14.20 -39.55 1.60
CA MET A 1 -15.11 -38.68 2.38
C MET A 1 -15.07 -37.30 1.74
N ALA A 2 -16.12 -36.96 0.99
CA ALA A 2 -16.24 -35.66 0.33
C ALA A 2 -16.46 -34.59 1.39
N ALA A 3 -15.60 -33.57 1.41
CA ALA A 3 -15.82 -32.38 2.23
C ALA A 3 -17.11 -31.70 1.74
N SER A 4 -18.04 -31.45 2.65
CA SER A 4 -19.27 -30.71 2.34
C SER A 4 -18.93 -29.30 1.84
N PRO A 5 -19.69 -28.76 0.87
CA PRO A 5 -19.50 -27.39 0.41
C PRO A 5 -19.78 -26.46 1.59
N ALA A 6 -18.77 -25.70 1.99
CA ALA A 6 -18.90 -24.72 3.07
C ALA A 6 -19.99 -23.72 2.68
N THR A 7 -21.08 -23.71 3.44
CA THR A 7 -22.17 -22.75 3.36
C THR A 7 -21.60 -21.33 3.31
N GLY A 8 -21.95 -20.58 2.27
CA GLY A 8 -21.45 -19.24 1.96
C GLY A 8 -21.86 -18.17 2.97
N GLY A 9 -21.29 -18.24 4.18
CA GLY A 9 -21.28 -17.12 5.11
C GLY A 9 -20.33 -16.03 4.62
N ALA A 10 -20.76 -14.77 4.70
CA ALA A 10 -19.88 -13.63 4.46
C ALA A 10 -18.69 -13.71 5.44
N ARG A 11 -17.48 -13.78 4.90
CA ARG A 11 -16.26 -13.84 5.71
C ARG A 11 -15.94 -12.44 6.24
N SER A 12 -15.50 -12.39 7.49
CA SER A 12 -15.24 -11.16 8.23
C SER A 12 -13.80 -11.15 8.76
N CYS A 13 -13.25 -9.95 8.96
CA CYS A 13 -12.00 -9.74 9.68
C CYS A 13 -12.22 -9.00 11.02
N GLU A 14 -13.42 -9.09 11.59
CA GLU A 14 -13.77 -8.41 12.86
C GLU A 14 -13.07 -9.02 14.06
N THR A 15 -12.80 -10.33 14.04
CA THR A 15 -12.07 -11.04 15.09
C THR A 15 -10.82 -11.73 14.55
N PRO A 16 -9.80 -11.96 15.40
CA PRO A 16 -8.62 -12.75 15.03
C PRO A 16 -8.98 -14.15 14.51
N GLU A 17 -9.99 -14.80 15.10
CA GLU A 17 -10.45 -16.14 14.75
C GLU A 17 -11.06 -16.14 13.34
N GLN A 18 -11.99 -15.23 13.05
CA GLN A 18 -12.59 -15.11 11.72
C GLN A 18 -11.55 -14.76 10.64
N THR A 19 -10.60 -13.89 10.99
CA THR A 19 -9.48 -13.54 10.09
C THR A 19 -8.64 -14.78 9.76
N ARG A 20 -8.35 -15.60 10.78
CA ARG A 20 -7.60 -16.84 10.63
C ARG A 20 -8.35 -17.87 9.76
N GLU A 21 -9.63 -18.09 10.02
CA GLU A 21 -10.47 -18.98 9.20
C GLU A 21 -10.50 -18.55 7.74
N TRP A 22 -10.63 -17.25 7.48
CA TRP A 22 -10.59 -16.72 6.13
C TRP A 22 -9.23 -16.99 5.47
N MET A 23 -8.13 -16.71 6.16
CA MET A 23 -6.77 -16.97 5.66
C MET A 23 -6.54 -18.44 5.34
N GLU A 24 -6.96 -19.36 6.22
CA GLU A 24 -6.82 -20.81 6.02
C GLU A 24 -7.59 -21.29 4.78
N ALA A 25 -8.80 -20.77 4.57
CA ALA A 25 -9.56 -21.14 3.40
C ALA A 25 -9.11 -20.45 2.10
N ILE A 26 -8.47 -19.26 2.16
CA ILE A 26 -7.71 -18.72 1.02
C ILE A 26 -6.54 -19.65 0.70
N ALA A 27 -5.76 -20.04 1.71
CA ALA A 27 -4.62 -20.93 1.53
C ALA A 27 -5.02 -22.29 0.94
N SER A 28 -6.13 -22.86 1.39
CA SER A 28 -6.70 -24.10 0.86
C SER A 28 -7.11 -23.96 -0.62
N PHE A 29 -7.80 -22.88 -0.98
CA PHE A 29 -8.19 -22.62 -2.36
C PHE A 29 -6.99 -22.40 -3.28
N LEU A 30 -6.07 -21.51 -2.91
CA LEU A 30 -4.86 -21.25 -3.70
C LEU A 30 -3.98 -22.51 -3.80
N GLY A 31 -3.91 -23.31 -2.74
CA GLY A 31 -3.19 -24.59 -2.74
C GLY A 31 -3.74 -25.58 -3.76
N ARG A 32 -5.07 -25.73 -3.85
CA ARG A 32 -5.72 -26.60 -4.86
C ARG A 32 -5.46 -26.16 -6.30
N HIS A 33 -5.34 -24.87 -6.53
CA HIS A 33 -5.16 -24.29 -7.88
C HIS A 33 -3.74 -23.80 -8.14
N ARG A 34 -2.76 -24.23 -7.33
CA ARG A 34 -1.34 -23.81 -7.45
C ARG A 34 -0.79 -23.94 -8.87
N PRO A 35 -1.00 -25.04 -9.61
CA PRO A 35 -0.45 -25.16 -10.97
C PRO A 35 -0.90 -24.02 -11.90
N LEU A 36 -2.16 -23.58 -11.80
CA LEU A 36 -2.68 -22.46 -12.58
C LEU A 36 -2.10 -21.11 -12.14
N LEU A 37 -1.81 -20.95 -10.85
CA LEU A 37 -1.29 -19.71 -10.28
C LEU A 37 0.20 -19.50 -10.55
N GLU A 38 0.97 -20.60 -10.62
CA GLU A 38 2.41 -20.57 -10.90
C GLU A 38 2.72 -20.51 -12.40
N ALA A 39 1.71 -20.74 -13.25
CA ALA A 39 1.80 -20.73 -14.70
C ALA A 39 2.22 -19.34 -15.22
N HIS A 40 3.38 -19.27 -15.86
CA HIS A 40 3.89 -18.02 -16.41
C HIS A 40 3.27 -17.77 -17.79
N VAL A 41 2.37 -16.78 -17.90
CA VAL A 41 1.56 -16.56 -19.12
C VAL A 41 2.39 -16.39 -20.41
N VAL A 42 3.62 -15.88 -20.30
CA VAL A 42 4.53 -15.74 -21.47
C VAL A 42 4.91 -17.10 -22.06
N ASN A 43 4.89 -18.17 -21.26
CA ASN A 43 5.18 -19.52 -21.71
C ASN A 43 3.92 -20.30 -22.14
N PHE A 44 2.77 -19.64 -22.28
CA PHE A 44 1.49 -20.31 -22.59
C PHE A 44 1.59 -21.31 -23.74
N PHE A 45 2.19 -20.89 -24.86
CA PHE A 45 2.38 -21.75 -26.03
C PHE A 45 3.51 -22.76 -25.90
N LYS A 46 4.61 -22.36 -25.25
CA LYS A 46 5.79 -23.20 -25.10
C LYS A 46 5.52 -24.39 -24.18
N ASP A 47 4.90 -24.13 -23.04
CA ASP A 47 4.66 -25.11 -21.98
C ASP A 47 3.25 -25.70 -22.05
N ARG A 48 2.48 -25.37 -23.10
CA ARG A 48 1.11 -25.83 -23.36
C ARG A 48 0.19 -25.67 -22.15
N LEU A 49 0.22 -24.50 -21.53
CA LEU A 49 -0.45 -24.25 -20.24
C LEU A 49 -1.97 -24.48 -20.27
N TRP A 50 -2.61 -24.51 -21.45
CA TRP A 50 -4.03 -24.88 -21.60
C TRP A 50 -4.31 -26.34 -21.19
N GLU A 51 -3.34 -27.25 -21.31
CA GLU A 51 -3.51 -28.66 -20.91
C GLU A 51 -3.71 -28.82 -19.39
N MET A 52 -3.41 -27.79 -18.61
CA MET A 52 -3.61 -27.76 -17.16
C MET A 52 -5.02 -27.34 -16.75
N VAL A 53 -5.79 -26.78 -17.69
CA VAL A 53 -7.18 -26.39 -17.47
C VAL A 53 -8.07 -27.59 -17.74
N ASP A 54 -9.09 -27.76 -16.91
CA ASP A 54 -10.08 -28.82 -17.08
C ASP A 54 -10.70 -28.77 -18.50
N ALA A 55 -10.82 -29.93 -19.15
CA ALA A 55 -11.25 -30.02 -20.54
C ALA A 55 -12.69 -29.52 -20.73
N ASP A 56 -13.57 -29.76 -19.76
CA ASP A 56 -14.96 -29.29 -19.80
C ASP A 56 -15.01 -27.77 -19.65
N TRP A 57 -14.11 -27.20 -18.84
CA TRP A 57 -13.98 -25.74 -18.71
C TRP A 57 -13.54 -25.13 -20.03
N MET A 58 -12.52 -25.71 -20.68
CA MET A 58 -12.03 -25.22 -21.97
C MET A 58 -13.10 -25.31 -23.07
N GLU A 59 -13.80 -26.44 -23.18
CA GLU A 59 -14.80 -26.64 -24.21
C GLU A 59 -16.01 -25.73 -24.01
N CYS A 60 -16.37 -25.45 -22.76
CA CYS A 60 -17.39 -24.45 -22.45
C CYS A 60 -16.90 -23.03 -22.77
N LEU A 61 -15.77 -22.61 -22.21
CA LEU A 61 -15.30 -21.22 -22.27
C LEU A 61 -14.87 -20.80 -23.69
N ARG A 62 -14.43 -21.71 -24.55
CA ARG A 62 -14.07 -21.37 -25.94
C ARG A 62 -15.28 -20.95 -26.79
N ARG A 63 -16.49 -21.31 -26.35
CA ARG A 63 -17.76 -21.02 -27.04
C ARG A 63 -18.41 -19.73 -26.53
N GLU A 64 -17.91 -19.19 -25.41
CA GLU A 64 -18.41 -17.95 -24.83
C GLU A 64 -17.93 -16.72 -25.61
N PRO A 65 -18.78 -15.69 -25.73
CA PRO A 65 -18.34 -14.40 -26.24
C PRO A 65 -17.35 -13.75 -25.26
N VAL A 66 -16.47 -12.89 -25.79
CA VAL A 66 -15.41 -12.22 -25.00
C VAL A 66 -16.01 -11.43 -23.83
N GLU A 67 -17.18 -10.83 -24.02
CA GLU A 67 -17.91 -10.06 -23.02
C GLU A 67 -18.27 -10.91 -21.80
N SER A 68 -18.71 -12.16 -22.00
CA SER A 68 -18.96 -13.13 -20.91
C SER A 68 -17.67 -13.46 -20.16
N LEU A 69 -16.58 -13.70 -20.89
CA LEU A 69 -15.27 -14.05 -20.31
C LEU A 69 -14.71 -12.91 -19.45
N LEU A 70 -14.92 -11.66 -19.85
CA LEU A 70 -14.50 -10.48 -19.08
C LEU A 70 -15.23 -10.35 -17.73
N MET A 71 -16.41 -10.97 -17.58
CA MET A 71 -17.19 -10.94 -16.35
C MET A 71 -16.78 -12.02 -15.32
N LEU A 72 -15.91 -12.97 -15.68
CA LEU A 72 -15.46 -14.05 -14.79
C LEU A 72 -14.93 -13.53 -13.44
N PRO A 73 -14.01 -12.54 -13.36
CA PRO A 73 -13.52 -12.05 -12.07
C PRO A 73 -14.56 -11.26 -11.25
N SER A 74 -15.73 -10.95 -11.82
CA SER A 74 -16.87 -10.34 -11.11
C SER A 74 -17.66 -11.39 -10.33
N GLY A 75 -17.45 -12.69 -10.60
CA GLY A 75 -18.19 -13.80 -9.99
C GLY A 75 -19.47 -14.17 -10.75
N CYS A 76 -19.63 -13.69 -11.98
CA CYS A 76 -20.77 -14.06 -12.83
C CYS A 76 -20.57 -15.47 -13.38
N VAL A 77 -21.63 -16.28 -13.32
CA VAL A 77 -21.69 -17.65 -13.84
C VAL A 77 -22.91 -17.81 -14.75
N GLN A 78 -22.87 -18.78 -15.66
CA GLN A 78 -23.99 -19.14 -16.52
C GLN A 78 -24.48 -20.55 -16.19
N ASP A 79 -25.79 -20.78 -16.32
CA ASP A 79 -26.42 -22.06 -15.94
C ASP A 79 -25.87 -23.25 -16.75
N HIS A 80 -25.49 -23.03 -18.02
CA HIS A 80 -24.96 -24.07 -18.90
C HIS A 80 -23.48 -24.39 -18.66
N TRP A 81 -22.80 -23.66 -17.76
CA TRP A 81 -21.39 -23.94 -17.46
C TRP A 81 -21.24 -25.20 -16.60
N PRO A 82 -20.13 -25.94 -16.72
CA PRO A 82 -19.84 -27.08 -15.84
C PRO A 82 -19.90 -26.68 -14.36
N SER A 83 -20.52 -27.51 -13.52
CA SER A 83 -20.70 -27.19 -12.08
C SER A 83 -19.37 -26.93 -11.36
N SER A 84 -18.29 -27.62 -11.76
CA SER A 84 -16.94 -27.41 -11.21
C SER A 84 -16.37 -26.03 -11.54
N LEU A 85 -16.66 -25.48 -12.71
CA LEU A 85 -16.28 -24.12 -13.10
C LEU A 85 -17.08 -23.08 -12.32
N GLN A 86 -18.39 -23.30 -12.18
CA GLN A 86 -19.25 -22.43 -11.36
C GLN A 86 -18.76 -22.40 -9.91
N GLU A 87 -18.47 -23.56 -9.33
CA GLU A 87 -17.94 -23.68 -7.96
C GLU A 87 -16.60 -22.95 -7.82
N PHE A 88 -15.68 -23.09 -8.79
CA PHE A 88 -14.41 -22.38 -8.79
C PHE A 88 -14.60 -20.86 -8.74
N ILE A 89 -15.46 -20.31 -9.61
CA ILE A 89 -15.71 -18.86 -9.73
C ILE A 89 -16.39 -18.32 -8.47
N LEU A 90 -17.43 -18.99 -8.00
CA LEU A 90 -18.19 -18.58 -6.82
C LEU A 90 -17.33 -18.66 -5.55
N THR A 91 -16.51 -19.71 -5.41
CA THR A 91 -15.54 -19.83 -4.32
C THR A 91 -14.48 -18.74 -4.40
N ALA A 92 -13.89 -18.50 -5.57
CA ALA A 92 -12.92 -17.42 -5.75
C ALA A 92 -13.52 -16.07 -5.35
N ARG A 93 -14.78 -15.81 -5.75
CA ARG A 93 -15.50 -14.58 -5.42
C ARG A 93 -15.77 -14.44 -3.92
N SER A 94 -16.18 -15.51 -3.24
CA SER A 94 -16.46 -15.49 -1.80
C SER A 94 -15.20 -15.28 -0.94
N LEU A 95 -14.01 -15.52 -1.51
CA LEU A 95 -12.73 -15.32 -0.84
C LEU A 95 -12.19 -13.89 -0.96
N VAL A 96 -12.75 -13.06 -1.83
CA VAL A 96 -12.27 -11.70 -2.08
C VAL A 96 -12.60 -10.78 -0.91
N LEU A 97 -11.60 -10.06 -0.39
CA LEU A 97 -11.81 -8.97 0.56
C LEU A 97 -12.77 -7.92 -0.02
N PRO A 98 -13.82 -7.51 0.71
CA PRO A 98 -14.71 -6.43 0.33
C PRO A 98 -13.93 -5.17 -0.06
N ARG A 99 -14.20 -4.65 -1.25
CA ARG A 99 -13.54 -3.44 -1.80
C ARG A 99 -14.47 -2.23 -1.86
N GLU A 100 -15.54 -2.24 -1.07
CA GLU A 100 -16.46 -1.12 -0.98
C GLU A 100 -15.77 0.07 -0.32
N GLN A 101 -15.62 1.16 -1.06
CA GLN A 101 -15.05 2.38 -0.54
C GLN A 101 -16.09 3.05 0.36
N LYS A 102 -15.82 3.04 1.67
CA LYS A 102 -16.56 3.87 2.63
C LYS A 102 -16.05 5.31 2.56
N SER A 103 -16.93 6.27 2.83
CA SER A 103 -16.51 7.68 2.86
C SER A 103 -15.54 7.90 4.02
N PRO A 104 -14.44 8.66 3.85
CA PRO A 104 -13.51 8.96 4.95
C PRO A 104 -14.22 9.57 6.17
N GLN A 105 -15.28 10.36 5.93
CA GLN A 105 -16.11 11.00 6.95
C GLN A 105 -16.77 10.01 7.91
N SER A 106 -17.02 8.75 7.51
CA SER A 106 -17.64 7.76 8.40
C SER A 106 -16.72 7.27 9.51
N PHE A 107 -15.40 7.44 9.38
CA PHE A 107 -14.42 7.01 10.39
C PHE A 107 -13.53 8.15 10.89
N LEU A 108 -13.44 9.25 10.13
CA LEU A 108 -12.70 10.46 10.49
C LEU A 108 -13.62 11.67 10.29
N PRO A 109 -14.57 11.94 11.21
CA PRO A 109 -15.57 12.99 11.03
C PRO A 109 -14.95 14.40 10.92
N ASN A 110 -13.75 14.59 11.46
CA ASN A 110 -13.01 15.85 11.40
C ASN A 110 -12.05 15.95 10.20
N SER A 111 -12.11 15.03 9.23
CA SER A 111 -11.22 15.09 8.07
C SER A 111 -11.62 16.25 7.15
N ARG A 112 -10.78 17.29 7.09
CA ARG A 112 -10.90 18.34 6.09
C ARG A 112 -9.95 18.03 4.94
N VAL A 113 -10.49 17.51 3.84
CA VAL A 113 -9.72 17.38 2.60
C VAL A 113 -9.62 18.77 1.97
N ALA A 114 -8.45 19.39 2.09
CA ALA A 114 -8.18 20.66 1.43
C ALA A 114 -7.87 20.43 -0.06
N SER A 115 -8.43 21.26 -0.93
CA SER A 115 -8.01 21.32 -2.33
C SER A 115 -6.63 21.95 -2.39
N ILE A 116 -5.64 21.24 -2.94
CA ILE A 116 -4.29 21.80 -3.04
C ILE A 116 -4.24 22.89 -4.11
N GLY A 117 -3.63 24.02 -3.76
CA GLY A 117 -3.45 25.16 -4.66
C GLY A 117 -2.57 24.83 -5.87
N THR A 118 -2.62 25.68 -6.90
CA THR A 118 -1.89 25.47 -8.17
C THR A 118 -0.37 25.33 -7.97
N VAL A 119 0.21 26.06 -7.00
CA VAL A 119 1.65 26.00 -6.70
C VAL A 119 2.07 24.65 -6.12
N LEU A 120 1.23 24.04 -5.29
CA LEU A 120 1.45 22.71 -4.72
C LEU A 120 1.19 21.62 -5.76
N ALA A 121 0.18 21.79 -6.62
CA ALA A 121 -0.20 20.83 -7.65
C ALA A 121 0.75 20.80 -8.87
N GLN A 122 1.72 21.72 -8.96
CA GLN A 122 2.59 21.83 -10.13
C GLN A 122 3.43 20.56 -10.35
N GLY A 123 3.26 19.95 -11.53
CA GLY A 123 3.94 18.69 -11.91
C GLY A 123 3.12 17.43 -11.61
N MET A 124 1.93 17.57 -11.02
CA MET A 124 1.01 16.45 -10.81
C MET A 124 0.05 16.27 -11.99
N ASN A 125 -0.26 15.02 -12.32
CA ASN A 125 -1.45 14.70 -13.11
C ASN A 125 -2.70 14.67 -12.21
N SER A 126 -3.89 14.63 -12.80
CA SER A 126 -5.17 14.66 -12.07
C SER A 126 -5.30 13.54 -11.04
N LYS A 127 -4.80 12.35 -11.36
CA LYS A 127 -4.80 11.20 -10.44
C LYS A 127 -3.90 11.45 -9.23
N LYS A 128 -2.67 11.91 -9.45
CA LYS A 128 -1.69 12.19 -8.38
C LYS A 128 -2.21 13.31 -7.48
N LYS A 129 -2.77 14.38 -8.06
CA LYS A 129 -3.42 15.45 -7.28
C LYS A 129 -4.50 14.90 -6.36
N HIS A 130 -5.42 14.09 -6.89
CA HIS A 130 -6.48 13.47 -6.10
C HIS A 130 -5.94 12.56 -4.97
N GLU A 131 -4.95 11.70 -5.25
CA GLU A 131 -4.32 10.85 -4.24
C GLU A 131 -3.69 11.67 -3.11
N ILE A 132 -3.02 12.78 -3.45
CA ILE A 132 -2.35 13.66 -2.47
C ILE A 132 -3.36 14.44 -1.63
N GLU A 133 -4.39 15.01 -2.24
CA GLU A 133 -5.46 15.70 -1.52
C GLU A 133 -6.14 14.77 -0.51
N ALA A 134 -6.56 13.59 -0.96
CA ALA A 134 -7.24 12.61 -0.12
C ALA A 134 -6.35 12.13 1.04
N LEU A 135 -5.12 11.71 0.74
CA LEU A 135 -4.23 11.15 1.76
C LEU A 135 -3.77 12.21 2.76
N SER A 136 -3.44 13.42 2.31
CA SER A 136 -2.99 14.49 3.20
C SER A 136 -4.06 14.87 4.22
N GLY A 137 -5.33 14.96 3.82
CA GLY A 137 -6.44 15.21 4.74
C GLY A 137 -6.66 14.09 5.75
N ILE A 138 -6.45 12.82 5.36
CA ILE A 138 -6.52 11.67 6.26
C ILE A 138 -5.37 11.70 7.27
N VAL A 139 -4.14 11.93 6.80
CA VAL A 139 -2.94 12.02 7.66
C VAL A 139 -3.07 13.16 8.65
N ASP A 140 -3.53 14.34 8.24
CA ASP A 140 -3.77 15.47 9.15
C ASP A 140 -4.81 15.15 10.22
N ALA A 141 -5.96 14.59 9.83
CA ALA A 141 -7.01 14.22 10.77
C ALA A 141 -6.50 13.22 11.82
N ILE A 142 -5.73 12.22 11.38
CA ILE A 142 -5.13 11.22 12.26
C ILE A 142 -4.08 11.86 13.18
N ALA A 143 -3.16 12.67 12.62
CA ALA A 143 -2.12 13.34 13.39
C ALA A 143 -2.72 14.22 14.50
N ARG A 144 -3.73 15.03 14.19
CA ARG A 144 -4.45 15.84 15.18
C ARG A 144 -5.15 14.99 16.24
N SER A 145 -5.82 13.91 15.84
CA SER A 145 -6.51 13.01 16.79
C SER A 145 -5.55 12.32 17.77
N ARG A 146 -4.29 12.15 17.40
CA ARG A 146 -3.24 11.51 18.21
C ARG A 146 -2.31 12.50 18.90
N GLY A 147 -2.50 13.82 18.72
CA GLY A 147 -1.60 14.84 19.26
C GLY A 147 -0.21 14.87 18.60
N ALA A 148 -0.01 14.12 17.50
CA ALA A 148 1.26 14.03 16.80
C ALA A 148 1.51 15.28 15.96
N LYS A 149 2.71 15.86 16.07
CA LYS A 149 3.10 17.09 15.35
C LYS A 149 4.03 16.80 14.17
N THR A 150 4.61 15.62 14.13
CA THR A 150 5.60 15.20 13.14
C THR A 150 5.07 14.01 12.35
N VAL A 151 5.14 14.12 11.03
CA VAL A 151 4.83 13.05 10.09
C VAL A 151 6.12 12.59 9.42
N VAL A 152 6.31 11.29 9.34
CA VAL A 152 7.43 10.68 8.62
C VAL A 152 6.85 10.07 7.33
N ASP A 153 7.13 10.72 6.21
CA ASP A 153 6.70 10.31 4.87
C ASP A 153 7.76 9.35 4.27
N VAL A 154 7.46 8.05 4.33
CA VAL A 154 8.38 6.97 3.96
C VAL A 154 8.17 6.58 2.49
N GLY A 155 9.24 6.62 1.70
CA GLY A 155 9.14 6.45 0.25
C GLY A 155 8.53 7.69 -0.41
N SER A 156 8.95 8.87 0.04
CA SER A 156 8.34 10.16 -0.30
C SER A 156 8.41 10.53 -1.79
N GLY A 157 9.28 9.88 -2.57
CA GLY A 157 9.47 10.16 -3.99
C GLY A 157 9.79 11.63 -4.22
N GLN A 158 9.11 12.28 -5.16
CA GLN A 158 9.29 13.73 -5.40
C GLN A 158 8.68 14.64 -4.30
N GLY A 159 8.33 14.10 -3.14
CA GLY A 159 7.92 14.84 -1.94
C GLY A 159 6.56 15.51 -2.03
N TYR A 160 5.71 15.15 -2.98
CA TYR A 160 4.39 15.77 -3.17
C TYR A 160 3.50 15.73 -1.92
N LEU A 161 3.50 14.60 -1.20
CA LEU A 161 2.73 14.44 0.03
C LEU A 161 3.33 15.30 1.13
N ALA A 162 4.66 15.23 1.30
CA ALA A 162 5.38 16.08 2.24
C ALA A 162 5.13 17.59 2.03
N GLN A 163 5.13 18.07 0.79
CA GLN A 163 4.80 19.48 0.50
C GLN A 163 3.38 19.85 0.94
N ALA A 164 2.39 19.01 0.63
CA ALA A 164 1.00 19.26 1.01
C ALA A 164 0.84 19.28 2.53
N LEU A 165 1.38 18.29 3.23
CA LEU A 165 1.32 18.20 4.69
C LEU A 165 2.00 19.39 5.38
N SER A 166 3.14 19.85 4.88
CA SER A 166 3.86 20.99 5.47
C SER A 166 3.20 22.33 5.18
N PHE A 167 2.87 22.63 3.92
CA PHE A 167 2.37 23.97 3.54
C PHE A 167 0.87 24.16 3.74
N GLU A 168 0.05 23.13 3.52
CA GLU A 168 -1.41 23.24 3.69
C GLU A 168 -1.82 22.97 5.14
N TYR A 169 -1.27 21.92 5.74
CA TYR A 169 -1.70 21.44 7.07
C TYR A 169 -0.77 21.88 8.22
N GLN A 170 0.35 22.54 7.91
CA GLN A 170 1.32 23.05 8.90
C GLN A 170 1.87 21.95 9.83
N LEU A 171 2.10 20.76 9.28
CA LEU A 171 2.74 19.64 9.98
C LEU A 171 4.26 19.68 9.78
N ALA A 172 5.02 19.27 10.80
CA ALA A 172 6.44 19.00 10.60
C ALA A 172 6.56 17.69 9.83
N VAL A 173 7.32 17.67 8.74
CA VAL A 173 7.43 16.47 7.89
C VAL A 173 8.88 16.10 7.67
N ILE A 174 9.17 14.83 7.89
CA ILE A 174 10.43 14.18 7.53
C ILE A 174 10.15 13.30 6.30
N ALA A 175 10.67 13.68 5.15
CA ALA A 175 10.51 12.97 3.88
C ALA A 175 11.71 12.05 3.66
N ILE A 176 11.49 10.73 3.76
CA ILE A 176 12.53 9.71 3.58
C ILE A 176 12.39 9.13 2.16
N ASP A 177 13.49 9.10 1.41
CA ASP A 177 13.56 8.40 0.11
C ASP A 177 14.96 7.80 -0.10
N ALA A 178 15.07 6.75 -0.90
CA ALA A 178 16.36 6.17 -1.23
C ALA A 178 17.15 7.01 -2.25
N SER A 179 16.48 7.88 -3.02
CA SER A 179 17.08 8.69 -4.07
C SER A 179 17.44 10.10 -3.60
N SER A 180 18.72 10.45 -3.68
CA SER A 180 19.19 11.83 -3.45
C SER A 180 18.62 12.83 -4.47
N HIS A 181 18.32 12.38 -5.70
CA HIS A 181 17.65 13.20 -6.70
C HIS A 181 16.24 13.61 -6.24
N HIS A 182 15.47 12.67 -5.69
CA HIS A 182 14.15 12.94 -5.12
C HIS A 182 14.21 13.93 -3.94
N ALA A 183 15.22 13.81 -3.08
CA ALA A 183 15.47 14.79 -2.01
C ALA A 183 15.74 16.19 -2.58
N SER A 184 16.63 16.31 -3.57
CA SER A 184 16.93 17.59 -4.25
C SER A 184 15.70 18.23 -4.91
N VAL A 185 14.88 17.42 -5.60
CA VAL A 185 13.61 17.87 -6.19
C VAL A 185 12.65 18.38 -5.11
N THR A 186 12.55 17.66 -3.99
CA THR A 186 11.71 18.02 -2.85
C THR A 186 12.14 19.36 -2.26
N ASN A 187 13.44 19.55 -1.99
CA ASN A 187 13.98 20.79 -1.42
C ASN A 187 13.80 21.99 -2.37
N THR A 188 14.12 21.81 -3.65
CA THR A 188 13.93 22.85 -4.68
C THR A 188 12.47 23.29 -4.78
N ARG A 189 11.54 22.32 -4.74
CA ARG A 189 10.11 22.59 -4.76
C ARG A 189 9.66 23.32 -3.49
N ALA A 190 10.15 22.91 -2.33
CA ALA A 190 9.82 23.53 -1.05
C ALA A 190 10.23 25.00 -1.01
N GLU A 191 11.44 25.33 -1.47
CA GLU A 191 11.93 26.71 -1.58
C GLU A 191 11.08 27.56 -2.53
N ARG A 192 10.69 26.99 -3.68
CA ARG A 192 9.80 27.67 -4.62
C ARG A 192 8.42 27.95 -4.02
N ILE A 193 7.82 26.99 -3.34
CA ILE A 193 6.52 27.14 -2.68
C ILE A 193 6.60 28.16 -1.55
N LYS A 194 7.65 28.09 -0.72
CA LYS A 194 7.92 29.05 0.36
C LYS A 194 8.02 30.48 -0.17
N LYS A 195 8.77 30.70 -1.25
CA LYS A 195 8.86 32.02 -1.91
C LYS A 195 7.51 32.51 -2.45
N HIS A 196 6.72 31.62 -3.04
CA HIS A 196 5.38 31.97 -3.55
C HIS A 196 4.45 32.45 -2.44
N TYR A 197 4.41 31.74 -1.30
CA TYR A 197 3.57 32.13 -0.17
C TYR A 197 4.11 33.37 0.55
N ALA A 198 5.43 33.46 0.75
CA ALA A 198 6.05 34.66 1.33
C ALA A 198 5.77 35.94 0.53
N ALA A 199 5.69 35.85 -0.80
CA ALA A 199 5.33 36.98 -1.66
C ALA A 199 3.86 37.40 -1.55
N LYS A 200 2.97 36.54 -1.04
CA LYS A 200 1.52 36.81 -0.89
C LYS A 200 1.12 37.24 0.51
N CYS A 201 1.94 36.96 1.53
CA CYS A 201 1.64 37.29 2.92
C CYS A 201 2.16 38.69 3.27
N VAL A 202 1.31 39.50 3.91
CA VAL A 202 1.65 40.86 4.40
C VAL A 202 2.44 40.79 5.71
N GLU A 203 2.29 39.71 6.47
CA GLU A 203 3.03 39.44 7.71
C GLU A 203 4.02 38.28 7.54
N LYS A 204 5.11 38.30 8.33
CA LYS A 204 6.14 37.23 8.36
C LYS A 204 5.56 35.94 8.96
N GLN A 205 4.82 35.20 8.16
CA GLN A 205 4.33 33.87 8.53
C GLN A 205 5.48 32.86 8.43
N GLN A 206 5.73 32.11 9.52
CA GLN A 206 6.73 31.05 9.52
C GLN A 206 6.11 29.77 8.96
N PHE A 207 6.48 29.44 7.72
CA PHE A 207 6.03 28.20 7.07
C PHE A 207 6.88 27.03 7.52
N LYS A 208 6.24 25.91 7.87
CA LYS A 208 6.94 24.64 7.96
C LYS A 208 7.32 24.15 6.58
N VAL A 209 8.55 23.67 6.46
CA VAL A 209 9.13 23.12 5.23
C VAL A 209 9.50 21.67 5.51
N PRO A 210 9.23 20.73 4.59
CA PRO A 210 9.59 19.34 4.80
C PRO A 210 11.13 19.20 4.85
N ARG A 211 11.62 18.40 5.79
CA ARG A 211 13.04 18.02 5.87
C ARG A 211 13.24 16.71 5.13
N THR A 212 14.24 16.64 4.25
CA THR A 212 14.52 15.43 3.47
C THR A 212 15.62 14.59 4.12
N VAL A 213 15.45 13.27 4.11
CA VAL A 213 16.48 12.30 4.50
C VAL A 213 16.65 11.30 3.36
N THR A 214 17.89 11.16 2.87
CA THR A 214 18.22 10.14 1.86
C THR A 214 18.67 8.87 2.57
N CYS A 215 17.87 7.81 2.51
CA CYS A 215 18.20 6.54 3.15
C CYS A 215 17.60 5.37 2.37
N HIS A 216 18.43 4.36 2.10
CA HIS A 216 17.97 3.09 1.58
C HIS A 216 17.48 2.20 2.72
N VAL A 217 16.17 2.22 2.99
CA VAL A 217 15.55 1.45 4.07
C VAL A 217 15.51 -0.04 3.72
N LEU A 218 16.45 -0.81 4.27
CA LEU A 218 16.55 -2.25 4.05
C LEU A 218 15.83 -3.10 5.10
N SER A 219 15.53 -2.54 6.27
CA SER A 219 14.87 -3.25 7.38
C SER A 219 14.01 -2.31 8.22
N SER A 220 13.17 -2.87 9.09
CA SER A 220 12.43 -2.13 10.11
C SER A 220 13.36 -1.40 11.08
N ASP A 221 14.50 -2.00 11.43
CA ASP A 221 15.43 -1.43 12.39
C ASP A 221 16.11 -0.19 11.82
N THR A 222 16.53 -0.25 10.55
CA THR A 222 17.04 0.93 9.82
C THR A 222 15.98 2.03 9.75
N LEU A 223 14.72 1.69 9.46
CA LEU A 223 13.64 2.67 9.42
C LEU A 223 13.39 3.32 10.78
N ALA A 224 13.36 2.53 11.86
CA ALA A 224 13.17 3.02 13.21
C ALA A 224 14.32 3.94 13.64
N ALA A 225 15.56 3.52 13.42
CA ALA A 225 16.74 4.32 13.73
C ALA A 225 16.72 5.67 13.02
N VAL A 226 16.53 5.66 11.69
CA VAL A 226 16.45 6.90 10.90
C VAL A 226 15.29 7.77 11.34
N THR A 227 14.13 7.17 11.67
CA THR A 227 12.96 7.92 12.14
C THR A 227 13.22 8.65 13.45
N LEU A 228 13.85 7.98 14.42
CA LEU A 228 14.12 8.54 15.74
C LEU A 228 15.24 9.58 15.71
N ASP A 229 16.33 9.30 14.98
CA ASP A 229 17.46 10.22 14.77
C ASP A 229 17.00 11.52 14.09
N ALA A 230 16.20 11.36 13.04
CA ALA A 230 15.56 12.44 12.31
C ALA A 230 14.68 13.37 13.16
N CYS A 231 14.24 12.93 14.34
CA CYS A 231 13.41 13.73 15.24
C CYS A 231 14.22 14.47 16.31
N GLN A 232 15.51 14.15 16.49
CA GLN A 232 16.38 14.76 17.50
C GLN A 232 17.14 15.98 16.95
N ASP A 233 17.36 16.05 15.64
CA ASP A 233 17.97 17.19 14.96
C ASP A 233 16.98 18.36 14.78
N ASP A 234 16.75 19.13 15.85
CA ASP A 234 16.09 20.44 15.79
C ASP A 234 17.09 21.58 15.43
N HIS A 235 18.36 21.25 15.22
CA HIS A 235 19.36 22.17 14.68
C HIS A 235 19.52 21.92 13.19
N GLY A 236 18.78 22.70 12.40
CA GLY A 236 18.75 22.59 10.95
C GLY A 236 20.13 22.74 10.32
N GLU A 237 20.65 21.64 9.77
CA GLU A 237 21.47 21.63 8.57
C GLU A 237 21.43 20.24 7.92
N HIS A 238 21.70 20.21 6.62
CA HIS A 238 21.55 19.08 5.70
C HIS A 238 22.33 17.82 6.18
N ILE A 239 21.64 16.70 6.44
CA ILE A 239 22.33 15.40 6.56
C ILE A 239 22.67 14.92 5.13
N THR A 240 23.95 14.99 4.79
CA THR A 240 24.54 14.31 3.62
C THR A 240 24.99 12.91 4.02
N GLU A 241 24.46 11.91 3.31
CA GLU A 241 24.95 10.52 3.19
C GLU A 241 25.37 9.80 4.49
N THR A 242 24.46 9.07 5.13
CA THR A 242 24.81 7.97 6.04
C THR A 242 25.18 6.70 5.26
N ASN A 243 26.33 6.73 4.59
CA ASN A 243 26.95 5.56 3.96
C ASN A 243 27.81 4.76 4.97
N ASN A 244 27.19 4.28 6.06
CA ASN A 244 27.64 3.11 6.84
C ASN A 244 26.81 2.96 8.13
N CYS A 245 25.74 2.17 8.10
CA CYS A 245 25.12 1.65 9.31
C CYS A 245 25.73 0.28 9.64
N ASN A 246 27.03 0.26 9.96
CA ASN A 246 27.76 -0.94 10.41
C ASN A 246 28.43 -0.73 11.78
N GLN A 247 28.04 0.31 12.52
CA GLN A 247 28.45 0.46 13.91
C GLN A 247 27.25 0.16 14.80
N SER A 248 27.40 -0.93 15.56
CA SER A 248 26.58 -1.40 16.69
C SER A 248 25.16 -0.85 16.74
N ILE A 249 24.20 -1.71 16.38
CA ILE A 249 22.78 -1.58 16.71
C ILE A 249 22.68 -1.00 18.13
N PRO A 250 22.18 0.23 18.34
CA PRO A 250 21.78 0.64 19.66
C PRO A 250 20.69 -0.35 20.05
N GLN A 251 20.95 -1.15 21.08
CA GLN A 251 19.89 -1.93 21.70
C GLN A 251 18.73 -0.96 21.97
N ILE A 252 17.51 -1.40 21.68
CA ILE A 252 16.29 -0.63 21.94
C ILE A 252 16.20 -0.45 23.46
N GLU A 253 16.93 0.51 23.99
CA GLU A 253 16.82 0.98 25.35
C GLU A 253 15.60 1.89 25.45
N GLN A 254 14.98 1.84 26.62
CA GLN A 254 13.71 2.41 27.06
C GLN A 254 13.29 3.73 26.37
N PRO A 255 11.97 3.96 26.18
CA PRO A 255 11.44 5.14 25.50
C PRO A 255 11.96 6.42 26.17
N ASN A 256 12.78 7.18 25.43
CA ASN A 256 13.24 8.48 25.85
C ASN A 256 12.04 9.45 25.77
N PRO A 257 11.57 10.06 26.88
CA PRO A 257 10.39 10.93 26.89
C PRO A 257 10.58 12.25 26.14
N SER A 258 11.75 12.48 25.53
CA SER A 258 12.09 13.65 24.72
C SER A 258 11.69 13.54 23.25
N ILE A 259 11.36 12.34 22.73
CA ILE A 259 11.04 12.17 21.30
C ILE A 259 9.56 12.47 21.05
N PRO A 260 9.22 13.38 20.10
CA PRO A 260 7.83 13.74 19.84
C PRO A 260 7.02 12.56 19.29
N GLN A 261 5.71 12.57 19.55
CA GLN A 261 4.77 11.61 18.95
C GLN A 261 4.71 11.76 17.42
N LEU A 262 4.80 10.63 16.73
CA LEU A 262 4.96 10.56 15.28
C LEU A 262 3.77 9.88 14.59
N VAL A 263 3.54 10.25 13.33
CA VAL A 263 2.73 9.46 12.39
C VAL A 263 3.63 8.96 11.26
N LEU A 264 3.63 7.67 11.00
CA LEU A 264 4.21 7.11 9.79
C LEU A 264 3.20 7.20 8.65
N ALA A 265 3.60 7.80 7.53
CA ALA A 265 2.80 7.87 6.32
C ALA A 265 3.59 7.34 5.12
N GLY A 266 2.91 6.76 4.14
CA GLY A 266 3.56 6.31 2.90
C GLY A 266 2.54 6.14 1.79
N LEU A 267 2.73 6.89 0.70
CA LEU A 267 1.91 6.80 -0.51
C LEU A 267 2.67 6.05 -1.60
N HIS A 268 2.22 4.83 -1.90
CA HIS A 268 2.94 3.89 -2.77
C HIS A 268 4.27 3.43 -2.13
N ALA A 269 4.24 3.03 -0.85
CA ALA A 269 5.37 2.33 -0.23
C ALA A 269 5.48 0.91 -0.81
N CYS A 270 6.42 0.68 -1.71
CA CYS A 270 6.44 -0.56 -2.49
C CYS A 270 7.11 -1.74 -1.78
N GLY A 271 6.59 -2.95 -2.00
CA GLY A 271 7.17 -4.21 -1.50
C GLY A 271 7.42 -4.19 0.01
N ASP A 272 8.62 -4.60 0.42
CA ASP A 272 9.02 -4.73 1.82
C ASP A 272 9.01 -3.41 2.60
N LEU A 273 9.02 -2.25 1.92
CA LEU A 273 8.93 -0.95 2.59
C LEU A 273 7.63 -0.81 3.38
N SER A 274 6.49 -1.23 2.81
CA SER A 274 5.20 -1.26 3.51
C SER A 274 5.24 -2.16 4.75
N VAL A 275 5.95 -3.28 4.66
CA VAL A 275 6.08 -4.25 5.75
C VAL A 275 6.98 -3.73 6.86
N ASN A 276 8.07 -3.05 6.50
CA ASN A 276 8.95 -2.37 7.44
C ASN A 276 8.20 -1.27 8.20
N MET A 277 7.36 -0.48 7.53
CA MET A 277 6.49 0.50 8.20
C MET A 277 5.53 -0.14 9.20
N LEU A 278 4.89 -1.26 8.84
CA LEU A 278 4.01 -2.01 9.76
C LEU A 278 4.77 -2.51 10.99
N ARG A 279 5.98 -3.02 10.81
CA ARG A 279 6.82 -3.52 11.91
C ARG A 279 7.22 -2.38 12.84
N VAL A 280 7.70 -1.26 12.30
CA VAL A 280 8.04 -0.09 13.11
C VAL A 280 6.82 0.42 13.86
N PHE A 281 5.64 0.49 13.24
CA PHE A 281 4.42 0.88 13.94
C PHE A 281 4.10 -0.03 15.14
N VAL A 282 4.32 -1.34 15.00
CA VAL A 282 4.07 -2.30 16.10
C VAL A 282 5.17 -2.26 17.16
N SER A 283 6.42 -1.98 16.81
CA SER A 283 7.57 -2.08 17.72
C SER A 283 8.03 -0.75 18.30
N CYS A 284 7.63 0.40 17.75
CA CYS A 284 8.09 1.72 18.15
C CYS A 284 6.93 2.52 18.79
N GLU A 285 7.00 2.68 20.11
CA GLU A 285 5.97 3.38 20.90
C GLU A 285 5.80 4.86 20.52
N GLN A 286 6.83 5.50 19.95
CA GLN A 286 6.77 6.88 19.48
C GLN A 286 5.83 7.04 18.28
N VAL A 287 5.60 5.98 17.49
CA VAL A 287 4.69 6.00 16.34
C VAL A 287 3.26 5.74 16.80
N GLN A 288 2.47 6.81 16.87
CA GLN A 288 1.09 6.77 17.37
C GLN A 288 0.07 6.34 16.32
N ALA A 289 0.43 6.46 15.03
CA ALA A 289 -0.42 6.00 13.94
C ALA A 289 0.39 5.68 12.68
N LEU A 290 -0.20 4.82 11.85
CA LEU A 290 0.30 4.43 10.54
C LEU A 290 -0.76 4.70 9.47
N VAL A 291 -0.36 5.38 8.40
CA VAL A 291 -1.15 5.57 7.18
C VAL A 291 -0.34 5.05 6.00
N SER A 292 -0.58 3.80 5.61
CA SER A 292 0.20 3.12 4.56
C SER A 292 -0.67 2.74 3.36
N VAL A 293 -0.27 3.22 2.18
CA VAL A 293 -0.82 2.81 0.88
C VAL A 293 0.28 2.07 0.14
N GLY A 294 0.28 0.75 0.21
CA GLY A 294 1.30 -0.10 -0.43
C GLY A 294 1.12 -0.31 -1.94
N CYS A 295 2.21 -0.62 -2.63
CA CYS A 295 2.26 -0.97 -4.06
C CYS A 295 3.23 -2.11 -4.35
N CYS A 296 3.24 -2.60 -5.60
CA CYS A 296 4.22 -3.56 -6.11
C CYS A 296 4.41 -4.77 -5.18
N TYR A 297 3.30 -5.42 -4.84
CA TYR A 297 3.31 -6.62 -3.99
C TYR A 297 4.16 -7.75 -4.57
N ASN A 298 4.40 -7.73 -5.88
CA ASN A 298 5.34 -8.63 -6.54
C ASN A 298 6.80 -8.49 -6.06
N LEU A 299 7.18 -7.33 -5.53
CA LEU A 299 8.49 -7.09 -4.94
C LEU A 299 8.59 -7.51 -3.47
N LEU A 300 7.52 -8.06 -2.87
CA LEU A 300 7.61 -8.61 -1.52
C LEU A 300 8.58 -9.79 -1.49
N SER A 301 9.47 -9.79 -0.50
CA SER A 301 10.33 -10.94 -0.22
C SER A 301 9.54 -12.04 0.50
N GLU A 302 9.92 -13.30 0.25
CA GLU A 302 9.35 -14.48 0.89
C GLU A 302 10.49 -15.45 1.23
N ASN A 303 10.40 -16.12 2.38
CA ASN A 303 11.39 -17.09 2.86
C ASN A 303 12.83 -16.55 2.93
N THR A 304 13.03 -15.31 3.40
CA THR A 304 14.37 -14.79 3.72
C THR A 304 14.75 -15.20 5.15
N ASP A 305 16.02 -15.55 5.37
CA ASP A 305 16.51 -16.16 6.63
C ASP A 305 16.35 -15.27 7.88
N THR A 306 16.13 -13.96 7.71
CA THR A 306 16.06 -13.03 8.85
C THR A 306 14.67 -12.44 9.03
N CYS A 307 14.02 -11.91 7.98
CA CYS A 307 12.79 -11.13 8.14
C CYS A 307 12.05 -10.88 6.79
N PRO A 308 11.22 -11.81 6.29
CA PRO A 308 10.58 -11.64 4.98
C PRO A 308 9.44 -10.61 4.98
N GLY A 309 9.16 -10.04 3.81
CA GLY A 309 8.00 -9.20 3.54
C GLY A 309 6.68 -9.95 3.69
N PHE A 310 6.67 -11.24 3.31
CA PHE A 310 5.56 -12.15 3.49
C PHE A 310 6.06 -13.55 3.89
N PRO A 311 5.39 -14.27 4.80
CA PRO A 311 4.25 -13.85 5.63
C PRO A 311 4.66 -13.05 6.88
N ILE A 312 3.87 -12.03 7.26
CA ILE A 312 4.16 -11.16 8.41
C ILE A 312 3.64 -11.72 9.75
N SER A 313 2.40 -12.20 9.81
CA SER A 313 1.75 -12.61 11.05
C SER A 313 2.09 -14.05 11.46
N LYS A 314 2.02 -14.36 12.76
CA LYS A 314 2.21 -15.73 13.26
C LYS A 314 1.23 -16.72 12.62
N ALA A 315 -0.04 -16.32 12.49
CA ALA A 315 -1.06 -17.14 11.84
C ALA A 315 -0.75 -17.45 10.36
N ALA A 316 -0.27 -16.44 9.60
CA ALA A 316 0.14 -16.64 8.21
C ALA A 316 1.37 -17.56 8.11
N LYS A 317 2.35 -17.39 9.00
CA LYS A 317 3.55 -18.26 9.08
C LYS A 317 3.21 -19.72 9.39
N SER A 318 2.21 -19.96 10.22
CA SER A 318 1.72 -21.31 10.53
C SER A 318 0.78 -21.88 9.47
N SER A 319 0.37 -21.07 8.49
CA SER A 319 -0.48 -21.52 7.38
C SER A 319 0.34 -22.18 6.28
N LYS A 320 -0.31 -22.91 5.38
CA LYS A 320 0.32 -23.48 4.17
C LYS A 320 0.38 -22.48 2.99
N LEU A 321 0.14 -21.20 3.25
CA LEU A 321 0.06 -20.18 2.21
C LEU A 321 1.47 -19.81 1.73
N VAL A 322 1.74 -20.09 0.46
CA VAL A 322 2.94 -19.65 -0.25
C VAL A 322 2.46 -18.93 -1.49
N LEU A 323 2.97 -17.72 -1.71
CA LEU A 323 2.64 -16.95 -2.91
C LEU A 323 3.70 -17.16 -3.99
N GLY A 324 4.99 -17.28 -3.67
CA GLY A 324 6.05 -17.38 -4.69
C GLY A 324 6.07 -16.17 -5.63
N LYS A 325 7.08 -16.08 -6.50
CA LYS A 325 7.21 -14.91 -7.41
C LYS A 325 6.08 -14.87 -8.45
N SER A 326 5.79 -15.99 -9.11
CA SER A 326 4.80 -16.06 -10.20
C SER A 326 3.40 -15.65 -9.77
N ILE A 327 2.93 -16.09 -8.59
CA ILE A 327 1.57 -15.75 -8.12
C ILE A 327 1.49 -14.27 -7.73
N ARG A 328 2.56 -13.71 -7.13
CA ARG A 328 2.59 -12.28 -6.82
C ARG A 328 2.65 -11.41 -8.08
N ASP A 329 3.40 -11.83 -9.09
CA ASP A 329 3.41 -11.18 -10.42
C ASP A 329 2.02 -11.24 -11.06
N LEU A 330 1.38 -12.42 -11.05
CA LEU A 330 0.02 -12.62 -11.57
C LEU A 330 -1.00 -11.71 -10.87
N ALA A 331 -0.90 -11.57 -9.54
CA ALA A 331 -1.77 -10.69 -8.77
C ALA A 331 -1.64 -9.21 -9.18
N CYS A 332 -0.45 -8.78 -9.61
CA CYS A 332 -0.17 -7.42 -10.09
C CYS A 332 -0.60 -7.19 -11.55
N GLN A 333 -0.77 -8.24 -12.35
CA GLN A 333 -1.22 -8.16 -13.74
C GLN A 333 -2.74 -8.01 -13.89
N ARG A 334 -3.49 -7.99 -12.78
CA ARG A 334 -4.94 -7.84 -12.81
C ARG A 334 -5.33 -6.54 -13.52
N ARG A 335 -6.04 -6.64 -14.65
CA ARG A 335 -6.69 -5.50 -15.31
C ARG A 335 -7.65 -4.84 -14.32
N LYS A 336 -7.61 -3.50 -14.25
CA LYS A 336 -8.71 -2.73 -13.64
C LYS A 336 -9.97 -3.10 -14.40
N MET A 337 -10.88 -3.82 -13.74
CA MET A 337 -12.25 -3.89 -14.21
C MET A 337 -12.83 -2.51 -14.00
N GLU A 338 -13.03 -1.78 -15.10
CA GLU A 338 -13.88 -0.60 -15.06
C GLU A 338 -15.26 -1.04 -14.58
N LYS A 339 -15.78 -0.37 -13.55
CA LYS A 339 -17.21 -0.50 -13.25
C LYS A 339 -17.94 -0.12 -14.54
N PRO A 340 -18.94 -0.90 -15.00
CA PRO A 340 -19.74 -0.48 -16.13
C PRO A 340 -20.29 0.92 -15.82
N HIS A 341 -19.91 1.90 -16.64
CA HIS A 341 -20.48 3.23 -16.57
C HIS A 341 -21.99 3.10 -16.81
N GLN A 342 -22.78 3.40 -15.78
CA GLN A 342 -24.14 3.84 -16.00
C GLN A 342 -24.06 5.21 -16.69
N GLY A 343 -24.16 5.20 -18.02
CA GLY A 343 -24.46 6.36 -18.86
C GLY A 343 -23.35 7.39 -19.05
N ASN A 344 -22.62 7.32 -20.17
CA ASN A 344 -22.64 8.30 -21.28
C ASN A 344 -21.38 8.21 -22.15
N GLY A 345 -21.57 7.79 -23.41
CA GLY A 345 -20.72 8.16 -24.56
C GLY A 345 -19.40 7.38 -24.72
N PRO A 346 -18.99 7.07 -25.97
CA PRO A 346 -17.78 6.31 -26.23
C PRO A 346 -16.54 7.21 -26.13
N THR A 347 -15.64 6.93 -25.21
CA THR A 347 -14.25 7.40 -25.28
C THR A 347 -13.49 6.55 -26.29
N LYS A 348 -13.08 7.19 -27.40
CA LYS A 348 -12.19 6.60 -28.41
C LYS A 348 -10.78 6.39 -27.83
N PHE A 349 -10.15 5.33 -28.34
CA PHE A 349 -8.82 4.78 -28.05
C PHE A 349 -7.70 5.79 -27.82
#